data_AF-A0A1G7P0T1-F1
#
_entry.id   AF-A0A1G7P0T1-F1
#
_cell.length_a   1.000
_cell.length_b   1.000
_cell.length_c   1.000
_cell.angle_alpha   90.00
_cell.angle_beta   90.00
_cell.angle_gamma   90.00
#
_symmetry.space_group_name_H-M   'P 1'
#
loop_
_entity.id
_entity.type
_entity.pdbx_description
1 polymer ?
#
loop_
_entity_poly.entity_id
_entity_poly.type
_entity_poly.pdbx_seq_one_letter_code
_entity_poly.pdbx_strand_id
1 'polypeptide(L)'
;MNQISMPESLENVIEPLRMRNTSTEVFIETLVLSGSELAKTNREKEFIIWLAQRDQNVVGRGTVGFDLDEMPWIEDDFPEMKGFVLSTIKGVINKVKWDVLNYEPNEEWIRDTFEHFARMIQLFEAEHIISQHYLEWISLDEDDDEPTVPQGYPKCKEHGVYLSCLGCVICNSIS
;
A
#
# COMPACT_ATOMS: atom_id res chain seq x y z
N MET A 1 -15.37 3.42 8.28
CA MET A 1 -15.32 2.93 6.88
C MET A 1 -14.13 3.65 6.29
N ASN A 2 -13.18 2.92 5.72
CA ASN A 2 -12.01 3.51 5.09
C ASN A 2 -12.31 3.74 3.60
N GLN A 3 -11.66 4.73 3.01
CA GLN A 3 -11.86 5.11 1.62
C GLN A 3 -10.50 5.36 0.97
N ILE A 4 -10.32 4.82 -0.22
CA ILE A 4 -9.24 5.25 -1.11
C ILE A 4 -9.89 6.11 -2.20
N SER A 5 -9.42 7.35 -2.36
CA SER A 5 -10.02 8.29 -3.31
C SER A 5 -9.04 8.70 -4.41
N MET A 6 -9.61 9.18 -5.51
CA MET A 6 -8.85 9.91 -6.50
C MET A 6 -8.57 11.33 -5.99
N PRO A 7 -7.56 12.03 -6.54
CA PRO A 7 -7.40 13.47 -6.37
C PRO A 7 -8.68 14.21 -6.79
N GLU A 8 -8.90 15.40 -6.25
CA GLU A 8 -10.13 16.20 -6.45
C GLU A 8 -10.47 16.39 -7.95
N SER A 9 -9.46 16.56 -8.81
CA SER A 9 -9.63 16.71 -10.26
C SER A 9 -10.27 15.50 -10.95
N LEU A 10 -10.21 14.32 -10.33
CA LEU A 10 -10.70 13.04 -10.86
C LEU A 10 -11.84 12.42 -10.04
N GLU A 11 -12.33 13.11 -9.00
CA GLU A 11 -13.35 12.58 -8.08
C GLU A 11 -14.64 12.16 -8.80
N ASN A 12 -15.02 12.86 -9.88
CA ASN A 12 -16.22 12.57 -10.66
C ASN A 12 -16.00 11.58 -11.83
N VAL A 13 -14.78 11.08 -12.01
CA VAL A 13 -14.42 10.18 -13.13
C VAL A 13 -14.58 8.71 -12.75
N ILE A 14 -14.22 8.38 -11.51
CA ILE A 14 -14.31 7.02 -10.97
C ILE A 14 -14.67 7.08 -9.50
N GLU A 15 -15.61 6.23 -9.09
CA GLU A 15 -16.03 6.13 -7.69
C GLU A 15 -14.83 5.78 -6.79
N PRO A 16 -14.79 6.28 -5.55
CA PRO A 16 -13.75 5.91 -4.61
C PRO A 16 -13.96 4.48 -4.09
N LEU A 17 -12.86 3.82 -3.72
CA LEU A 17 -12.92 2.49 -3.14
C LEU A 17 -13.25 2.56 -1.65
N ARG A 18 -14.49 2.21 -1.30
CA ARG A 18 -14.98 2.22 0.09
C ARG A 18 -14.93 0.81 0.69
N MET A 19 -14.24 0.68 1.82
CA MET A 19 -14.03 -0.61 2.50
C MET A 19 -14.39 -0.54 3.97
N ARG A 20 -14.94 -1.65 4.49
CA ARG A 20 -15.04 -1.86 5.94
C ARG A 20 -13.64 -2.11 6.50
N ASN A 21 -13.47 -1.94 7.81
CA ASN A 21 -12.17 -2.11 8.45
C ASN A 21 -11.57 -3.49 8.13
N THR A 22 -12.33 -4.58 8.31
CA THR A 22 -11.88 -5.95 8.01
C THR A 22 -11.48 -6.14 6.54
N SER A 23 -12.19 -5.50 5.60
CA SER A 23 -11.84 -5.52 4.19
C SER A 23 -10.60 -4.70 3.89
N THR A 24 -10.39 -3.58 4.61
CA THR A 24 -9.21 -2.72 4.44
C THR A 24 -7.95 -3.43 4.90
N GLU A 25 -8.03 -4.18 5.99
CA GLU A 25 -6.97 -5.04 6.50
C GLU A 25 -6.52 -6.06 5.46
N VAL A 26 -7.46 -6.86 4.94
CA VAL A 26 -7.17 -7.83 3.87
C VAL A 26 -6.60 -7.14 2.62
N PHE A 27 -7.11 -5.96 2.25
CA PHE A 27 -6.58 -5.19 1.13
C PHE A 27 -5.11 -4.80 1.34
N ILE A 28 -4.79 -4.20 2.49
CA ILE A 28 -3.43 -3.75 2.78
C ILE A 28 -2.48 -4.95 2.90
N GLU A 29 -2.84 -5.99 3.64
CA GLU A 29 -2.00 -7.17 3.83
C GLU A 29 -1.65 -7.85 2.51
N THR A 30 -2.65 -8.11 1.66
CA THR A 30 -2.41 -8.78 0.38
C THR A 30 -1.58 -7.93 -0.58
N LEU A 31 -1.80 -6.60 -0.60
CA LEU A 31 -1.02 -5.66 -1.42
C LEU A 31 0.44 -5.57 -0.94
N VAL A 32 0.66 -5.43 0.37
CA VAL A 32 2.00 -5.41 0.98
C VAL A 32 2.73 -6.73 0.76
N LEU A 33 2.02 -7.86 0.85
CA LEU A 33 2.56 -9.20 0.63
C LEU A 33 3.03 -9.40 -0.81
N SER A 34 2.15 -9.12 -1.79
CA SER A 34 2.48 -9.17 -3.21
C SER A 34 3.64 -8.22 -3.55
N GLY A 35 3.57 -6.99 -3.05
CA GLY A 35 4.58 -5.98 -3.34
C GLY A 35 5.93 -6.29 -2.72
N SER A 36 5.95 -6.86 -1.51
CA SER A 36 7.18 -7.28 -0.83
C SER A 36 7.90 -8.39 -1.59
N GLU A 37 7.17 -9.28 -2.26
CA GLU A 37 7.75 -10.32 -3.12
C GLU A 37 8.37 -9.73 -4.39
N LEU A 38 7.75 -8.68 -4.95
CA LEU A 38 8.14 -8.10 -6.23
C LEU A 38 9.22 -7.03 -6.15
N ALA A 39 9.26 -6.24 -5.07
CA ALA A 39 10.11 -5.07 -4.97
C ALA A 39 11.61 -5.40 -4.95
N LYS A 40 12.37 -4.70 -5.79
CA LYS A 40 13.81 -4.84 -6.01
C LYS A 40 14.54 -3.54 -5.71
N THR A 41 14.03 -2.42 -6.21
CA THR A 41 14.63 -1.10 -6.02
C THR A 41 14.28 -0.53 -4.65
N ASN A 42 15.04 0.45 -4.19
CA ASN A 42 14.74 1.12 -2.92
C ASN A 42 13.39 1.85 -2.97
N ARG A 43 13.08 2.50 -4.09
CA ARG A 43 11.80 3.17 -4.35
C ARG A 43 10.61 2.22 -4.26
N GLU A 44 10.71 1.04 -4.87
CA GLU A 44 9.67 0.00 -4.76
C GLU A 44 9.49 -0.46 -3.31
N LYS A 45 10.58 -0.64 -2.55
CA LYS A 45 10.51 -1.05 -1.14
C LYS A 45 9.86 0.01 -0.27
N GLU A 46 10.25 1.26 -0.44
CA GLU A 46 9.66 2.42 0.24
C GLU A 46 8.16 2.50 -0.04
N PHE A 47 7.76 2.29 -1.29
CA PHE A 47 6.35 2.27 -1.67
C PHE A 47 5.55 1.22 -0.89
N ILE A 48 6.11 0.02 -0.73
CA ILE A 48 5.49 -1.04 0.06
C ILE A 48 5.51 -0.75 1.56
N ILE A 49 6.56 -0.12 2.08
CA ILE A 49 6.64 0.31 3.49
C ILE A 49 5.58 1.36 3.79
N TRP A 50 5.36 2.35 2.90
CA TRP A 50 4.29 3.33 3.03
C TRP A 50 2.92 2.65 3.15
N LEU A 51 2.65 1.65 2.30
CA LEU A 51 1.42 0.86 2.38
C LEU A 51 1.34 0.08 3.70
N ALA A 52 2.44 -0.51 4.17
CA ALA A 52 2.51 -1.23 5.43
C ALA A 52 2.30 -0.32 6.67
N GLN A 53 2.45 0.99 6.54
CA GLN A 53 2.12 1.95 7.61
C GLN A 53 0.63 2.29 7.68
N ARG A 54 -0.15 1.92 6.66
CA ARG A 54 -1.62 1.99 6.66
C ARG A 54 -2.20 0.80 7.44
N ASP A 55 -1.58 0.47 8.57
CA ASP A 55 -1.96 -0.62 9.47
C ASP A 55 -2.93 -0.13 10.54
N GLN A 56 -4.22 -0.35 10.30
CA GLN A 56 -5.30 0.05 11.19
C GLN A 56 -5.26 -0.61 12.58
N ASN A 57 -4.53 -1.71 12.76
CA ASN A 57 -4.42 -2.38 14.04
C ASN A 57 -3.50 -1.61 15.01
N VAL A 58 -2.62 -0.76 14.47
CA VAL A 58 -1.73 0.10 15.25
C VAL A 58 -2.18 1.56 15.25
N VAL A 59 -2.56 2.13 14.09
CA VAL A 59 -2.90 3.57 13.99
C VAL A 59 -4.35 3.91 14.39
N GLY A 60 -5.17 2.90 14.67
CA GLY A 60 -6.59 3.06 15.00
C GLY A 60 -7.53 2.90 13.81
N ARG A 61 -8.76 2.46 14.08
CA ARG A 61 -9.76 2.13 13.05
C ARG A 61 -10.41 3.39 12.48
N GLY A 62 -10.33 3.59 11.16
CA GLY A 62 -11.03 4.66 10.44
C GLY A 62 -10.14 5.83 9.96
N THR A 63 -8.83 5.75 10.17
CA THR A 63 -7.82 6.75 9.75
C THR A 63 -6.92 6.24 8.61
N VAL A 64 -7.30 5.13 7.99
CA VAL A 64 -6.46 4.37 7.04
C VAL A 64 -6.85 4.61 5.58
N GLY A 65 -7.93 5.36 5.36
CA GLY A 65 -8.19 5.90 4.03
C GLY A 65 -7.08 6.86 3.61
N PHE A 66 -6.82 6.92 2.31
CA PHE A 66 -5.83 7.81 1.71
C PHE A 66 -6.25 8.18 0.30
N ASP A 67 -5.77 9.32 -0.18
CA ASP A 67 -5.95 9.71 -1.58
C ASP A 67 -4.77 9.22 -2.42
N LEU A 68 -4.99 8.96 -3.72
CA LEU A 68 -3.92 8.40 -4.56
C LEU A 68 -2.71 9.32 -4.67
N ASP A 69 -2.89 10.63 -4.58
CA ASP A 69 -1.79 11.61 -4.59
C ASP A 69 -0.99 11.64 -3.28
N GLU A 70 -1.49 11.07 -2.18
CA GLU A 70 -0.75 10.88 -0.92
C GLU A 70 0.23 9.70 -0.96
N MET A 71 0.06 8.77 -1.90
CA MET A 71 1.00 7.66 -2.10
C MET A 71 2.39 8.21 -2.51
N PRO A 72 3.49 7.48 -2.27
CA PRO A 72 4.84 8.03 -2.35
C PRO A 72 5.36 8.12 -3.80
N TRP A 73 4.65 8.87 -4.64
CA TRP A 73 5.00 9.18 -6.02
C TRP A 73 6.02 10.31 -6.08
N ILE A 74 6.90 10.24 -7.09
CA ILE A 74 7.68 11.37 -7.56
C ILE A 74 7.61 11.41 -9.09
N GLU A 75 7.67 12.59 -9.69
CA GLU A 75 7.55 12.75 -11.14
C GLU A 75 8.64 11.98 -11.91
N ASP A 76 9.86 11.96 -11.37
CA ASP A 76 11.05 11.38 -12.01
C ASP A 76 10.95 9.86 -12.25
N ASP A 77 10.25 9.12 -11.40
CA ASP A 77 10.12 7.65 -11.47
C ASP A 77 8.68 7.17 -11.67
N PHE A 78 7.77 8.10 -11.97
CA PHE A 78 6.34 7.81 -11.97
C PHE A 78 5.94 6.66 -12.91
N PRO A 79 6.37 6.60 -14.19
CA PRO A 79 5.98 5.52 -15.08
C PRO A 79 6.41 4.13 -14.55
N GLU A 80 7.62 4.04 -14.01
CA GLU A 80 8.17 2.84 -13.40
C GLU A 80 7.37 2.45 -12.17
N MET A 81 7.09 3.40 -11.28
CA MET A 81 6.37 3.15 -10.05
C MET A 81 4.89 2.81 -10.30
N LYS A 82 4.24 3.46 -11.25
CA LYS A 82 2.87 3.11 -11.70
C LYS A 82 2.85 1.68 -12.23
N GLY A 83 3.84 1.29 -13.03
CA GLY A 83 4.03 -0.07 -13.52
C GLY A 83 4.24 -1.09 -12.39
N PHE A 84 5.02 -0.74 -11.37
CA PHE A 84 5.23 -1.55 -10.18
C PHE A 84 3.93 -1.77 -9.38
N VAL A 85 3.16 -0.71 -9.11
CA VAL A 85 1.88 -0.83 -8.39
C VAL A 85 0.88 -1.70 -9.17
N LEU A 86 0.76 -1.50 -10.48
CA LEU A 86 -0.09 -2.36 -11.32
C LEU A 86 0.38 -3.83 -11.32
N SER A 87 1.68 -4.08 -11.30
CA SER A 87 2.25 -5.43 -11.19
C SER A 87 1.96 -6.05 -9.82
N THR A 88 2.02 -5.24 -8.76
CA THR A 88 1.67 -5.64 -7.39
C THR A 88 0.20 -6.04 -7.29
N ILE A 89 -0.69 -5.22 -7.84
CA ILE A 89 -2.14 -5.51 -7.92
C ILE A 89 -2.39 -6.82 -8.66
N LYS A 90 -1.73 -7.02 -9.80
CA LYS A 90 -1.82 -8.29 -10.55
C LYS A 90 -1.31 -9.48 -9.72
N GLY A 91 -0.26 -9.30 -8.93
CA GLY A 91 0.21 -10.32 -8.00
C GLY A 91 -0.82 -10.68 -6.93
N VAL A 92 -1.55 -9.70 -6.40
CA VAL A 92 -2.65 -9.96 -5.46
C VAL A 92 -3.75 -10.80 -6.09
N ILE A 93 -4.20 -10.44 -7.30
CA ILE A 93 -5.22 -11.19 -8.05
C ILE A 93 -4.76 -12.63 -8.35
N ASN A 94 -3.45 -12.82 -8.58
CA ASN A 94 -2.84 -14.14 -8.78
C ASN A 94 -2.45 -14.86 -7.47
N LYS A 95 -2.87 -14.35 -6.31
CA LYS A 95 -2.65 -14.95 -4.98
C LYS A 95 -1.18 -15.13 -4.61
N VAL A 96 -0.33 -14.20 -5.04
CA VAL A 96 1.10 -14.24 -4.71
C VAL A 96 1.27 -14.29 -3.19
N LYS A 97 1.95 -15.35 -2.72
CA LYS A 97 2.35 -15.59 -1.33
C LYS A 97 1.22 -15.76 -0.31
N TRP A 98 -0.02 -16.02 -0.73
CA TRP A 98 -1.14 -16.22 0.20
C TRP A 98 -0.96 -17.38 1.18
N ASP A 99 -0.02 -18.30 0.93
CA ASP A 99 0.33 -19.41 1.81
C ASP A 99 0.83 -18.99 3.21
N VAL A 100 1.23 -17.73 3.39
CA VAL A 100 1.66 -17.20 4.70
C VAL A 100 0.51 -16.60 5.53
N LEU A 101 -0.68 -16.45 4.96
CA LEU A 101 -1.85 -15.93 5.68
C LEU A 101 -2.50 -17.05 6.52
N ASN A 102 -3.00 -16.73 7.71
CA ASN A 102 -3.71 -17.67 8.57
C ASN A 102 -5.23 -17.73 8.30
N TYR A 103 -5.69 -17.05 7.25
CA TYR A 103 -7.06 -17.01 6.77
C TYR A 103 -7.09 -17.12 5.25
N GLU A 104 -8.26 -17.43 4.69
CA GLU A 104 -8.48 -17.48 3.24
C GLU A 104 -9.21 -16.21 2.78
N PRO A 105 -8.55 -15.31 2.02
CA PRO A 105 -9.23 -14.13 1.50
C PRO A 105 -10.37 -14.50 0.54
N ASN A 106 -11.46 -13.73 0.55
CA ASN A 106 -12.55 -13.91 -0.40
C ASN A 106 -12.09 -13.52 -1.81
N GLU A 107 -11.89 -14.52 -2.68
CA GLU A 107 -11.31 -14.33 -4.01
C GLU A 107 -12.13 -13.45 -4.96
N GLU A 108 -13.45 -13.55 -4.91
CA GLU A 108 -14.34 -12.72 -5.72
C GLU A 108 -14.24 -11.26 -5.29
N TRP A 109 -14.31 -11.01 -3.98
CA TRP A 109 -14.14 -9.68 -3.43
C TRP A 109 -12.74 -9.11 -3.73
N ILE A 110 -11.68 -9.91 -3.60
CA ILE A 110 -10.32 -9.53 -3.96
C ILE A 110 -10.26 -9.09 -5.41
N ARG A 111 -10.71 -9.94 -6.34
CA ARG A 111 -10.63 -9.63 -7.78
C ARG A 111 -11.36 -8.34 -8.09
N ASP A 112 -12.62 -8.21 -7.68
CA ASP A 112 -13.44 -7.04 -8.02
C ASP A 112 -12.87 -5.74 -7.40
N THR A 113 -12.38 -5.82 -6.16
CA THR A 113 -11.75 -4.70 -5.45
C THR A 113 -10.45 -4.25 -6.12
N PHE A 114 -9.56 -5.19 -6.42
CA PHE A 114 -8.25 -4.89 -7.00
C PHE A 114 -8.33 -4.53 -8.48
N GLU A 115 -9.29 -5.03 -9.24
CA GLU A 115 -9.60 -4.55 -10.60
C GLU A 115 -10.15 -3.12 -10.58
N HIS A 116 -10.91 -2.74 -9.56
CA HIS A 116 -11.34 -1.36 -9.37
C HIS A 116 -10.14 -0.45 -9.02
N PHE A 117 -9.32 -0.86 -8.05
CA PHE A 117 -8.12 -0.11 -7.69
C PHE A 117 -7.13 0.01 -8.86
N ALA A 118 -6.97 -1.03 -9.69
CA ALA A 118 -6.16 -0.96 -10.91
C ALA A 118 -6.66 0.11 -11.89
N ARG A 119 -7.98 0.26 -12.06
CA ARG A 119 -8.56 1.31 -12.91
C ARG A 119 -8.30 2.70 -12.34
N MET A 120 -8.39 2.87 -11.02
CA MET A 120 -8.03 4.12 -10.35
C MET A 120 -6.56 4.49 -10.62
N ILE A 121 -5.63 3.54 -10.41
CA ILE A 121 -4.19 3.73 -10.70
C ILE A 121 -3.94 4.02 -12.19
N GLN A 122 -4.69 3.39 -13.10
CA GLN A 122 -4.56 3.66 -14.54
C GLN A 122 -4.95 5.09 -14.92
N LEU A 123 -5.98 5.65 -14.27
CA LEU A 123 -6.43 7.03 -14.49
C LEU A 123 -5.55 8.08 -13.82
N PHE A 124 -4.82 7.70 -12.76
CA PHE A 124 -3.89 8.60 -12.08
C PHE A 124 -2.69 8.86 -12.98
N GLU A 125 -2.46 10.13 -13.35
CA GLU A 125 -1.39 10.57 -14.26
C GLU A 125 -0.40 11.51 -13.56
N ALA A 126 0.76 11.75 -14.18
CA ALA A 126 1.86 12.52 -13.59
C ALA A 126 1.46 13.94 -13.14
N GLU A 127 0.49 14.56 -13.82
CA GLU A 127 -0.06 15.88 -13.46
C GLU A 127 -0.78 15.92 -12.09
N HIS A 128 -1.11 14.75 -11.54
CA HIS A 128 -1.76 14.60 -10.24
C HIS A 128 -0.76 14.38 -9.09
N ILE A 129 0.53 14.25 -9.39
CA ILE A 129 1.54 13.94 -8.37
C ILE A 129 1.81 15.17 -7.52
N ILE A 130 1.79 14.96 -6.21
CA ILE A 130 2.28 15.93 -5.23
C ILE A 130 3.53 15.31 -4.58
N SER A 131 4.70 15.49 -5.23
CA SER A 131 5.98 14.90 -4.76
C SER A 131 6.33 15.29 -3.31
N GLN A 132 5.79 16.41 -2.83
CA GLN A 132 5.95 16.86 -1.46
C GLN A 132 5.43 15.84 -0.44
N HIS A 133 4.36 15.08 -0.74
CA HIS A 133 3.86 14.04 0.16
C HIS A 133 4.91 12.95 0.42
N TYR A 134 5.65 12.53 -0.62
CA TYR A 134 6.75 11.59 -0.45
C TYR A 134 7.92 12.22 0.34
N LEU A 135 8.33 13.43 -0.02
CA LEU A 135 9.47 14.12 0.61
C LEU A 135 9.24 14.36 2.11
N GLU A 136 8.03 14.79 2.48
CA GLU A 136 7.64 14.94 3.89
C GLU A 136 7.70 13.59 4.59
N TRP A 137 7.05 12.58 4.01
CA TRP A 137 7.00 11.24 4.59
C TRP A 137 8.39 10.63 4.86
N ILE A 138 9.33 10.71 3.92
CA ILE A 138 10.68 10.13 4.13
C ILE A 138 11.53 10.90 5.14
N SER A 139 11.24 12.20 5.34
CA SER A 139 11.96 13.04 6.29
C SER A 139 11.42 12.95 7.72
N LEU A 140 10.23 12.36 7.90
CA LEU A 140 9.64 12.17 9.22
C LEU A 140 10.51 11.23 10.04
N ASP A 141 10.96 11.73 11.19
CA ASP A 141 11.68 10.96 12.20
C ASP A 141 12.99 10.35 11.67
N GLU A 142 13.62 10.98 10.67
CA GLU A 142 14.88 10.49 10.06
C GLU A 142 16.04 10.38 11.05
N ASP A 143 16.00 11.19 12.11
CA ASP A 143 16.98 11.25 13.21
C ASP A 143 16.57 10.39 14.43
N ASP A 144 15.41 9.72 14.40
CA ASP A 144 14.95 8.87 15.51
C ASP A 144 15.55 7.45 15.44
N ASP A 145 15.54 6.74 16.57
CA ASP A 145 15.99 5.34 16.64
C ASP A 145 15.09 4.41 15.81
N GLU A 146 13.84 4.81 15.55
CA GLU A 146 12.84 4.09 14.76
C GLU A 146 12.29 4.96 13.61
N PRO A 147 13.08 5.18 12.53
CA PRO A 147 12.68 6.07 11.45
C PRO A 147 11.47 5.54 10.68
N THR A 148 10.70 6.46 10.08
CA THR A 148 9.52 6.14 9.26
C THR A 148 9.82 5.07 8.21
N VAL A 149 10.97 5.17 7.53
CA VAL A 149 11.48 4.12 6.63
C VAL A 149 12.61 3.36 7.33
N PRO A 150 12.41 2.10 7.76
CA PRO A 150 13.45 1.37 8.48
C PRO A 150 14.71 1.13 7.65
N GLN A 151 15.87 1.43 8.24
CA GLN A 151 17.16 1.28 7.58
C GLN A 151 17.41 -0.16 7.11
N GLY A 152 17.85 -0.31 5.85
CA GLY A 152 18.15 -1.61 5.26
C GLY A 152 16.93 -2.41 4.79
N TYR A 153 15.71 -1.86 4.89
CA TYR A 153 14.47 -2.48 4.42
C TYR A 153 14.26 -3.90 4.98
N PRO A 154 14.27 -4.08 6.32
CA PRO A 154 14.13 -5.38 6.93
C PRO A 154 12.77 -6.00 6.59
N LYS A 155 12.75 -7.33 6.51
CA LYS A 155 11.52 -8.12 6.31
C LYS A 155 11.17 -8.91 7.55
N CYS A 156 9.86 -9.12 7.75
CA CYS A 156 9.35 -10.07 8.72
C CYS A 156 9.88 -11.48 8.40
N LYS A 157 10.41 -12.17 9.41
CA LYS A 157 10.94 -13.53 9.25
C LYS A 157 9.85 -14.56 8.98
N GLU A 158 8.65 -14.34 9.53
CA GLU A 158 7.52 -15.25 9.39
C GLU A 158 6.77 -15.03 8.08
N HIS A 159 6.47 -13.77 7.75
CA HIS A 159 5.58 -13.45 6.62
C HIS A 159 6.31 -12.94 5.37
N GLY A 160 7.61 -12.63 5.45
CA GLY A 160 8.40 -12.17 4.30
C GLY A 160 8.04 -10.77 3.77
N VAL A 161 7.18 -10.03 4.48
CA VAL A 161 6.81 -8.65 4.14
C VAL A 161 7.80 -7.63 4.68
N TYR A 162 7.99 -6.50 3.98
CA TYR A 162 8.76 -5.39 4.53
C TYR A 162 8.14 -4.87 5.83
N LEU A 163 9.00 -4.57 6.80
CA LEU A 163 8.58 -3.96 8.07
C LEU A 163 8.47 -2.45 7.89
N SER A 164 7.44 -1.86 8.49
CA SER A 164 7.37 -0.43 8.75
C SER A 164 7.83 -0.13 10.18
N CYS A 165 7.85 1.15 10.58
CA CYS A 165 7.99 1.56 11.97
C CYS A 165 6.90 0.98 12.90
N LEU A 166 5.79 0.46 12.34
CA LEU A 166 4.72 -0.20 13.08
C LEU A 166 4.90 -1.72 13.18
N GLY A 167 6.02 -2.25 12.66
CA GLY A 167 6.30 -3.68 12.61
C GLY A 167 5.71 -4.36 11.37
N CYS A 168 5.23 -5.60 11.54
CA CYS A 168 4.70 -6.40 10.44
C CYS A 168 3.17 -6.30 10.40
N VAL A 169 2.63 -5.77 9.31
CA VAL A 169 1.18 -5.59 9.12
C VAL A 169 0.38 -6.88 9.31
N ILE A 170 0.93 -8.02 8.92
CA ILE A 170 0.27 -9.33 9.10
C ILE A 170 0.39 -9.80 10.55
N CYS A 171 1.54 -9.66 11.22
CA CYS A 171 1.65 -10.03 12.65
C CYS A 171 0.65 -9.25 13.51
N ASN A 172 0.44 -7.97 13.18
CA ASN A 172 -0.44 -7.06 13.91
C ASN A 172 -1.94 -7.39 13.72
N SER A 173 -2.32 -8.10 12.66
CA SER A 173 -3.70 -8.57 12.43
C SER A 173 -4.09 -9.80 13.25
N ILE A 174 -3.09 -10.57 13.72
CA ILE A 174 -3.28 -11.85 14.40
C ILE A 174 -3.25 -11.67 15.93
N SER A 175 -2.89 -10.49 16.43
CA SER A 175 -2.73 -10.18 17.86
C SER A 175 -4.03 -9.87 18.59
#